data_AF-A0AAV4JAJ8-F1
#
_entry.id   AF-A0AAV4JAJ8-F1
#
_cell.length_a   1.000
_cell.length_b   1.000
_cell.length_c   1.000
_cell.angle_alpha   90.00
_cell.angle_beta   90.00
_cell.angle_gamma   90.00
#
_symmetry.space_group_name_H-M   'P 1'
#
loop_
_entity.id
_entity.type
_entity.pdbx_description
1 polymer ?
#
loop_
_entity_poly.entity_id
_entity_poly.type
_entity_poly.pdbx_seq_one_letter_code
_entity_poly.pdbx_strand_id
1 'polypeptide(L)'
;MNNIRKLKLTYFGHVKHHNTLEKLCMEGMVEGKRGRGRPKRQWSEDVAEWLKTPATRAGATAQDRRLFRSLVWKATSSPDPP
;
A
#
# COMPACT_ATOMS: atom_id res chain seq x y z
N MET A 1 11.43 -12.63 11.76
CA MET A 1 9.99 -12.45 11.98
C MET A 1 9.33 -11.82 10.76
N ASN A 2 8.55 -12.58 10.00
CA ASN A 2 7.79 -12.06 8.86
C ASN A 2 6.55 -11.33 9.37
N ASN A 3 6.69 -10.03 9.61
CA ASN A 3 5.61 -9.17 10.05
C ASN A 3 4.69 -8.86 8.84
N ILE A 4 3.38 -9.07 8.97
CA ILE A 4 2.39 -8.90 7.89
C ILE A 4 2.46 -7.49 7.27
N ARG A 5 2.76 -6.48 8.09
CA ARG A 5 3.00 -5.10 7.67
C ARG A 5 4.13 -4.99 6.66
N LYS A 6 5.29 -5.58 6.97
CA LYS A 6 6.48 -5.54 6.10
C LYS A 6 6.21 -6.23 4.76
N LEU A 7 5.49 -7.37 4.78
CA LEU A 7 5.13 -8.10 3.57
C LEU A 7 4.21 -7.28 2.68
N LYS A 8 3.11 -6.75 3.23
CA LYS A 8 2.16 -5.89 2.50
C LYS A 8 2.83 -4.65 1.92
N LEU A 9 3.67 -3.96 2.70
CA LEU A 9 4.37 -2.75 2.23
C LEU A 9 5.40 -3.08 1.13
N THR A 10 6.16 -4.17 1.28
CA THR A 10 7.13 -4.58 0.24
C THR A 10 6.42 -4.96 -1.06
N TYR A 11 5.30 -5.67 -0.96
CA TYR A 11 4.50 -6.05 -2.11
C TYR A 11 3.84 -4.83 -2.77
N PHE A 12 3.37 -3.85 -2.00
CA PHE A 12 2.89 -2.57 -2.53
C PHE A 12 3.96 -1.87 -3.37
N GLY A 13 5.20 -1.81 -2.88
CA GLY A 13 6.31 -1.23 -3.66
C GLY A 13 6.57 -1.98 -4.97
N HIS A 14 6.51 -3.31 -4.94
CA HIS A 14 6.65 -4.15 -6.13
C HIS A 14 5.55 -3.86 -7.17
N VAL A 15 4.28 -3.81 -6.74
CA VAL A 15 3.14 -3.49 -7.62
C VAL A 15 3.25 -2.08 -8.20
N LYS A 16 3.71 -1.09 -7.43
CA LYS A 16 3.84 0.29 -7.93
C LYS A 16 4.96 0.46 -8.95
N HIS A 17 6.04 -0.30 -8.79
CA HIS A 17 7.20 -0.26 -9.68
C HIS A 17 6.94 -0.94 -11.04
N HIS A 18 6.14 -2.01 -11.08
CA HIS A 18 5.88 -2.76 -12.31
C HIS A 18 4.51 -2.44 -12.91
N ASN A 19 4.44 -2.27 -14.23
CA ASN A 19 3.17 -2.13 -14.96
C ASN A 19 2.57 -3.50 -15.31
N THR A 20 2.29 -4.32 -14.30
CA THR A 20 1.75 -5.67 -14.47
C THR A 20 0.22 -5.70 -14.35
N LEU A 21 -0.39 -6.85 -14.63
CA LEU A 21 -1.83 -7.06 -14.50
C LEU A 21 -2.32 -6.77 -13.07
N GLU A 22 -1.50 -7.07 -12.06
CA GLU A 22 -1.81 -6.79 -10.65
C GLU A 22 -2.01 -5.30 -10.41
N LYS A 23 -1.18 -4.44 -11.02
CA LYS A 23 -1.35 -2.98 -10.91
C LYS A 23 -2.67 -2.54 -11.52
N LEU A 24 -3.01 -3.04 -12.72
CA LEU A 24 -4.29 -2.74 -13.38
C LEU A 24 -5.48 -3.25 -12.57
N CYS A 25 -5.40 -4.45 -11.99
CA CYS A 25 -6.46 -5.03 -11.17
C CYS A 25 -6.65 -4.26 -9.85
N MET A 26 -5.56 -3.79 -9.24
CA MET A 26 -5.58 -3.09 -7.96
C MET A 26 -5.89 -1.60 -8.07
N GLU A 27 -5.50 -0.95 -9.17
CA GLU A 27 -5.74 0.48 -9.43
C GLU A 27 -6.93 0.73 -10.34
N GLY A 28 -7.38 -0.31 -11.07
CA GLY A 28 -8.50 -0.22 -12.00
C GLY A 28 -9.79 0.16 -11.30
N MET A 29 -10.43 1.21 -11.79
CA MET A 29 -11.82 1.48 -11.44
C MET A 29 -12.69 0.45 -12.14
N VAL A 30 -13.35 -0.41 -11.35
CA VAL A 30 -14.42 -1.26 -11.87
C VAL A 30 -15.65 -0.38 -12.08
N GLU A 31 -16.14 -0.30 -13.31
CA GLU A 31 -17.39 0.42 -13.59
C GLU A 31 -18.57 -0.23 -12.85
N GLY A 32 -19.35 0.60 -12.15
CA GLY A 32 -20.52 0.16 -11.39
C GLY A 32 -20.60 0.75 -9.97
N LYS A 33 -21.83 0.86 -9.45
CA LYS A 33 -22.08 1.36 -8.09
C LYS A 33 -22.08 0.19 -7.11
N ARG A 34 -21.10 0.14 -6.20
CA ARG A 34 -21.13 -0.83 -5.09
C ARG A 34 -22.37 -0.61 -4.23
N GLY A 35 -22.97 -1.70 -3.75
CA GLY A 35 -24.14 -1.65 -2.86
C GLY A 35 -23.89 -0.84 -1.58
N ARG A 36 -24.97 -0.37 -0.94
CA ARG A 36 -24.89 0.37 0.33
C ARG A 36 -24.40 -0.55 1.46
N GLY A 37 -23.40 -0.09 2.23
CA GLY A 37 -22.81 -0.79 3.36
C GLY A 37 -21.48 -0.15 3.79
N ARG A 38 -20.89 -0.60 4.92
CA ARG A 38 -19.55 -0.14 5.34
C ARG A 38 -18.51 -0.64 4.33
N PRO A 39 -17.68 0.23 3.73
CA PRO A 39 -16.59 -0.20 2.86
C PRO A 39 -15.67 -1.17 3.63
N LYS A 40 -15.31 -2.29 3.00
CA LYS A 40 -14.26 -3.15 3.53
C LYS A 40 -12.95 -2.39 3.51
N ARG A 41 -12.17 -2.52 4.58
CA ARG A 41 -10.83 -1.94 4.69
C ARG A 41 -9.97 -2.46 3.54
N GLN A 42 -9.41 -1.55 2.75
CA GLN A 42 -8.57 -1.88 1.61
C GLN A 42 -7.09 -1.89 2.02
N TRP A 43 -6.29 -2.70 1.34
CA TRP A 43 -4.85 -2.72 1.56
C TRP A 43 -4.18 -1.35 1.35
N SER A 44 -4.70 -0.52 0.44
CA SER A 44 -4.25 0.87 0.23
C SER A 44 -4.45 1.74 1.47
N GLU A 45 -5.51 1.49 2.25
CA GLU A 45 -5.78 2.18 3.50
C GLU A 45 -4.78 1.73 4.58
N ASP A 46 -4.46 0.44 4.64
CA ASP A 46 -3.38 -0.07 5.51
C ASP A 46 -2.04 0.60 5.20
N VAL A 47 -1.69 0.66 3.91
CA VAL A 47 -0.46 1.31 3.45
C VAL A 47 -0.45 2.79 3.85
N ALA A 48 -1.58 3.48 3.69
CA ALA A 48 -1.68 4.89 4.04
C ALA A 48 -1.55 5.13 5.54
N GLU A 49 -2.16 4.26 6.35
CA GLU A 49 -2.13 4.32 7.81
C GLU A 49 -0.73 4.02 8.37
N TRP A 50 -0.03 3.03 7.82
CA TRP A 50 1.30 2.64 8.28
C TRP A 50 2.40 3.59 7.81
N LEU A 51 2.28 4.13 6.59
CA LEU A 51 3.25 5.11 6.06
C LEU A 51 2.90 6.56 6.42
N LYS A 52 1.78 6.78 7.11
CA LYS A 52 1.25 8.11 7.47
C LYS A 52 1.20 9.07 6.27
N THR A 53 0.91 8.52 5.10
CA THR A 53 1.00 9.20 3.80
C THR A 53 -0.08 8.63 2.89
N PRO A 54 -0.80 9.44 2.08
CA PRO A 54 -1.79 8.91 1.15
C PRO A 54 -1.20 7.83 0.22
N ALA A 55 -1.97 6.78 -0.08
CA ALA A 55 -1.51 5.66 -0.92
C ALA A 55 -1.01 6.11 -2.32
N THR A 56 -1.57 7.20 -2.85
CA THR A 56 -1.11 7.83 -4.11
C THR A 56 0.32 8.35 -3.99
N ARG A 57 0.62 9.14 -2.95
CA ARG A 57 1.97 9.63 -2.65
C ARG A 57 2.92 8.49 -2.30
N ALA A 58 2.47 7.51 -1.52
CA ALA A 58 3.25 6.31 -1.24
C ALA A 58 3.63 5.56 -2.54
N GLY A 59 2.72 5.53 -3.53
CA GLY A 59 2.97 4.96 -4.84
C GLY A 59 3.99 5.74 -5.67
N ALA A 60 4.00 7.07 -5.57
CA ALA A 60 5.05 7.89 -6.19
C ALA A 60 6.41 7.64 -5.52
N THR A 61 6.47 7.62 -4.19
CA THR A 61 7.71 7.32 -3.45
C THR A 61 8.21 5.90 -3.71
N ALA A 62 7.31 4.95 -3.98
CA ALA A 62 7.66 3.57 -4.32
C ALA A 62 8.46 3.43 -5.62
N GLN A 63 8.46 4.45 -6.50
CA GLN A 63 9.32 4.47 -7.68
C GLN A 63 10.81 4.59 -7.29
N ASP A 64 11.13 5.28 -6.20
CA ASP A 64 12.47 5.27 -5.64
C ASP A 64 12.60 4.10 -4.65
N ARG A 65 13.25 3.03 -5.10
CA ARG A 65 13.46 1.81 -4.32
C ARG A 65 14.24 2.04 -3.02
N ARG A 66 15.17 3.00 -2.97
CA ARG A 66 15.96 3.27 -1.75
C ARG A 66 15.13 4.02 -0.72
N LEU A 67 14.45 5.07 -1.16
CA LEU A 67 13.54 5.85 -0.32
C LEU A 67 12.42 4.97 0.24
N PHE A 68 11.81 4.15 -0.63
CA PHE A 68 10.72 3.28 -0.23
C PHE A 68 11.17 2.22 0.79
N ARG A 69 12.35 1.58 0.59
CA ARG A 69 12.88 0.63 1.59
C ARG A 69 13.15 1.27 2.94
N SER A 70 13.65 2.51 2.97
CA SER A 70 13.84 3.27 4.22
C SER A 70 12.50 3.52 4.92
N LEU A 71 11.47 3.91 4.16
CA LEU A 71 10.10 4.11 4.66
C LEU A 71 9.49 2.82 5.24
N VAL A 72 9.62 1.69 4.53
CA VAL A 72 9.14 0.39 5.02
C VAL A 72 9.85 -0.02 6.30
N TRP A 73 11.16 0.21 6.39
CA TRP A 73 11.93 -0.07 7.60
C TRP A 73 11.41 0.78 8.78
N LYS A 74 11.27 2.10 8.59
CA LYS A 74 10.71 3.00 9.61
C LYS A 74 9.32 2.57 10.07
N ALA A 75 8.44 2.23 9.13
CA ALA A 75 7.08 1.80 9.43
C ALA A 75 7.02 0.43 10.11
N THR A 76 7.97 -0.46 9.88
CA THR A 76 8.02 -1.77 10.55
C THR A 76 8.64 -1.68 11.94
N SER A 77 9.54 -0.73 12.16
CA SER A 77 10.16 -0.48 13.48
C SER A 77 9.26 0.32 14.43
N SER A 78 8.19 0.95 13.92
CA SER A 78 7.20 1.68 14.72
C SER A 78 6.13 0.73 15.27
N PRO A 79 5.68 0.91 16.54
CA PRO A 79 4.61 0.10 17.12
C PRO A 79 3.29 0.19 16.32
N ASP A 80 2.38 -0.78 16.54
CA ASP A 80 1.07 -0.75 15.92
C ASP A 80 0.27 0.51 16.30
N PRO A 81 -0.35 1.19 15.32
CA PRO A 81 -1.31 2.26 15.62
C PRO A 81 -2.49 1.67 16.42
N PRO A 82 -3.09 2.46 17.33
CA PRO A 82 -4.18 2.02 18.20
C PRO A 82 -5.48 1.72 17.43
#